data_AF-A0A524IAK5-F1
#
_entry.id   AF-A0A524IAK5-F1
#
_cell.length_a   1.000
_cell.length_b   1.000
_cell.length_c   1.000
_cell.angle_alpha   90.00
_cell.angle_beta   90.00
_cell.angle_gamma   90.00
#
_symmetry.space_group_name_H-M   'P 1'
#
loop_
_entity.id
_entity.type
_entity.pdbx_description
1 polymer ?
#
loop_
_entity_poly.entity_id
_entity_poly.type
_entity_poly.pdbx_seq_one_letter_code
_entity_poly.pdbx_strand_id
1 'polypeptide(L)' 'MDEEEEDLATYKVVVNHEEQYSIWPVDRENPLGWEDRGPSGPKAECLAYINEVWT' A
#
# COMPACT_ATOMS: atom_id res chain seq x y z
N MET A 1 16.08 -11.50 -8.08
CA MET A 1 15.86 -12.19 -6.78
C MET A 1 15.42 -11.06 -5.88
N ASP A 2 14.17 -10.66 -6.00
CA ASP A 2 13.66 -9.42 -5.41
C ASP A 2 12.25 -9.64 -4.83
N GLU A 3 11.51 -10.64 -5.34
CA GLU A 3 10.19 -11.02 -4.84
C GLU A 3 10.20 -11.63 -3.42
N GLU A 4 11.27 -12.31 -3.00
CA GLU A 4 11.31 -12.98 -1.68
C GLU A 4 11.52 -12.01 -0.49
N GLU A 5 12.18 -10.86 -0.69
CA GLU A 5 12.31 -9.83 0.37
C GLU A 5 11.04 -8.97 0.50
N GLU A 6 10.28 -8.81 -0.58
CA GLU A 6 9.00 -8.09 -0.56
C GLU A 6 7.92 -8.83 0.28
N ASP A 7 8.02 -10.15 0.43
CA ASP A 7 7.05 -10.95 1.20
C ASP A 7 7.15 -10.74 2.73
N LEU A 8 8.32 -10.30 3.23
CA LEU A 8 8.53 -10.01 4.66
C LEU A 8 8.25 -8.55 5.03
N ALA A 9 8.22 -7.66 4.05
CA ALA A 9 8.01 -6.23 4.28
C ALA A 9 6.52 -5.92 4.49
N THR A 10 6.23 -5.08 5.49
CA THR A 10 4.87 -4.58 5.72
C THR A 10 4.64 -3.33 4.88
N TYR A 11 3.55 -3.33 4.12
CA TYR A 11 3.06 -2.23 3.31
C TYR A 11 1.78 -1.67 3.91
N LYS A 12 1.41 -0.47 3.49
CA LYS A 12 0.15 0.18 3.78
C LYS A 12 -0.43 0.69 2.49
N VAL A 13 -1.76 0.71 2.42
CA VAL A 13 -2.47 1.29 1.30
C VAL A 13 -2.46 2.81 1.46
N VAL A 14 -1.93 3.50 0.47
CA VAL A 14 -1.97 4.96 0.38
C VAL A 14 -2.82 5.39 -0.81
N VAL A 15 -3.51 6.50 -0.65
CA VAL A 15 -4.30 7.14 -1.71
C VAL A 15 -3.78 8.54 -1.94
N ASN A 16 -3.75 8.98 -3.19
CA ASN A 16 -3.48 10.37 -3.52
C ASN A 16 -4.78 11.18 -3.69
N HIS A 17 -4.63 12.47 -3.91
CA HIS A 17 -5.72 13.41 -4.17
C HIS A 17 -6.43 13.19 -5.52
N GLU A 18 -5.89 12.33 -6.40
CA GLU A 18 -6.51 11.91 -7.66
C GLU A 18 -7.21 10.54 -7.53
N GLU A 19 -7.46 10.06 -6.30
CA GLU A 19 -8.10 8.78 -6.00
C GLU A 19 -7.34 7.55 -6.55
N GLN A 20 -6.03 7.69 -6.76
CA GLN A 20 -5.15 6.59 -7.14
C GLN A 20 -4.65 5.87 -5.89
N TYR A 21 -4.87 4.56 -5.88
CA TYR A 21 -4.41 3.68 -4.81
C TYR A 21 -3.02 3.12 -5.12
N SER A 22 -2.14 3.14 -4.12
CA SER A 22 -0.83 2.51 -4.20
C SER A 22 -0.46 1.85 -2.87
N ILE A 23 0.54 0.97 -2.91
CA ILE A 23 1.11 0.35 -1.72
C ILE A 23 2.42 1.05 -1.37
N TRP A 24 2.56 1.45 -0.11
CA TRP A 24 3.77 2.12 0.39
C TRP A 24 4.34 1.34 1.57
N PRO A 25 5.67 1.23 1.72
CA PRO A 25 6.27 0.58 2.90
C PRO A 25 5.88 1.32 4.17
N VAL A 26 5.46 0.61 5.22
CA VAL A 26 5.10 1.26 6.50
C VAL A 26 6.31 1.87 7.21
N ASP A 27 7.50 1.37 6.91
CA ASP A 27 8.78 1.83 7.45
C ASP A 27 9.18 3.21 6.89
N ARG A 28 8.51 3.69 5.84
CA ARG A 28 8.77 4.99 5.22
C ARG A 28 7.63 5.95 5.48
N GLU A 29 8.00 7.21 5.71
CA GLU A 29 7.04 8.31 5.80
C GLU A 29 6.35 8.53 4.45
N ASN A 30 5.10 9.01 4.48
CA ASN A 30 4.32 9.19 3.26
C ASN A 30 4.80 10.41 2.48
N PRO A 31 4.85 10.34 1.15
CA PRO A 31 5.07 11.51 0.33
C PRO A 31 3.93 12.53 0.50
N LEU A 32 4.27 13.80 0.30
CA LEU A 32 3.32 14.91 0.41
C LEU A 32 2.12 14.70 -0.54
N GLY A 33 0.92 14.71 0.02
CA GLY A 33 -0.34 14.51 -0.69
C GLY A 33 -0.75 13.04 -0.88
N TRP A 34 -0.03 12.10 -0.27
CA TRP A 34 -0.46 10.72 -0.10
C TRP A 34 -0.94 10.49 1.33
N GLU A 35 -2.09 9.83 1.48
CA GLU A 35 -2.74 9.58 2.76
C GLU A 35 -2.96 8.09 2.97
N ASP A 36 -2.79 7.60 4.20
CA ASP A 36 -3.01 6.20 4.53
C ASP A 36 -4.52 5.90 4.46
N ARG A 37 -4.91 4.98 3.58
CA ARG A 37 -6.32 4.70 3.29
C ARG A 37 -6.62 3.21 3.27
N GLY A 38 -6.17 2.46 4.27
CA GLY A 38 -6.49 1.04 4.39
C GLY A 38 -5.70 0.32 5.47
N PRO A 39 -5.74 -1.02 5.47
CA PRO A 39 -4.93 -1.84 6.37
C PRO A 39 -3.45 -1.78 6.00
N SER A 40 -2.60 -1.90 7.02
CA SER A 40 -1.18 -2.20 6.86
C SER A 40 -0.93 -3.69 7.04
N GLY A 41 -0.19 -4.29 6.12
CA GLY A 41 0.02 -5.73 6.06
C GLY A 41 0.97 -6.15 4.94
N PRO A 42 1.08 -7.46 4.65
CA PRO A 42 1.82 -7.94 3.50
C PRO A 42 1.20 -7.42 2.20
N LYS A 43 2.03 -7.32 1.16
CA LYS A 43 1.67 -6.82 -0.18
C LYS A 43 0.36 -7.42 -0.71
N ALA A 44 0.16 -8.72 -0.53
CA ALA A 44 -1.03 -9.43 -0.98
C ALA A 44 -2.33 -8.91 -0.33
N GLU A 45 -2.33 -8.65 0.99
CA GLU A 45 -3.50 -8.12 1.69
C GLU A 45 -3.81 -6.68 1.26
N CYS A 46 -2.78 -5.84 1.13
CA CYS A 46 -2.95 -4.47 0.65
C CYS A 46 -3.49 -4.42 -0.78
N LEU A 47 -3.00 -5.27 -1.68
CA LEU A 47 -3.49 -5.35 -3.06
C LEU A 47 -4.93 -5.88 -3.14
N ALA A 48 -5.30 -6.86 -2.30
CA ALA A 48 -6.67 -7.35 -2.22
C ALA A 48 -7.63 -6.24 -1.77
N TYR A 49 -7.25 -5.46 -0.75
CA TYR A 49 -8.03 -4.30 -0.30
C TYR A 49 -8.22 -3.27 -1.41
N ILE A 50 -7.15 -2.93 -2.14
CA ILE A 50 -7.22 -1.98 -3.26
C ILE A 50 -8.20 -2.47 -4.34
N ASN A 51 -8.17 -3.76 -4.69
CA ASN A 51 -9.12 -4.33 -5.66
C ASN A 51 -10.57 -4.32 -5.15
N GLU A 52 -10.79 -4.45 -3.84
CA GLU A 52 -12.14 -4.41 -3.26
C GLU A 52 -12.70 -2.98 -3.23
N VAL A 53 -11.87 -1.99 -2.93
CA VAL A 53 -12.28 -0.58 -2.83
C VAL A 53 -12.34 0.12 -4.19
N TRP A 54 -11.47 -0.27 -5.13
CA TRP A 54 -11.42 0.32 -6.47
C TRP A 54 -12.41 -0.41 -7.40
N THR A 55 -13.71 -0.09 -7.23
CA THR A 55 -14.81 -0.55 -8.13
C THR A 55 -15.32 0.58 -9.01
#